data_AF-A0A943RW92-F1
#
_entry.id   AF-A0A943RW92-F1
#
_cell.length_a   1.000
_cell.length_b   1.000
_cell.length_c   1.000
_cell.angle_alpha   90.00
_cell.angle_beta   90.00
_cell.angle_gamma   90.00
#
_symmetry.space_group_name_H-M   'P 1'
#
loop_
_entity.id
_entity.type
_entity.pdbx_description
1 polymer ?
#
loop_
_entity_poly.entity_id
_entity_poly.type
_entity_poly.pdbx_seq_one_letter_code
_entity_poly.pdbx_strand_id
1 'polypeptide(L)' 'MAELNASLAVSDQDAYLFAQGKWFQSHKKLGAHPAVQEDGVEGYHFAVWAPNAASVSVVGDFNNWDD' A
#
# COMPACT_ATOMS: atom_id res chain seq x y z
N MET A 1 1.25 -8.09 16.32
CA MET A 1 1.67 -7.14 15.27
C MET A 1 0.99 -7.64 14.02
N ALA A 2 -0.08 -6.99 13.56
CA ALA A 2 -0.90 -7.52 12.48
C ALA A 2 -0.10 -7.50 11.16
N GLU A 3 0.23 -8.67 10.62
CA GLU A 3 0.79 -8.76 9.29
C GLU A 3 -0.35 -8.74 8.26
N LEU A 4 -0.25 -7.83 7.30
CA LEU A 4 -1.06 -7.83 6.09
C LEU A 4 -0.81 -9.15 5.34
N ASN A 5 -1.73 -9.63 4.50
CA ASN A 5 -1.43 -10.70 3.55
C ASN A 5 -0.08 -10.40 2.85
N ALA A 6 0.94 -11.19 3.16
CA ALA A 6 2.36 -10.89 2.88
C ALA A 6 2.65 -10.63 1.39
N SER A 7 1.71 -10.98 0.50
CA SER A 7 1.84 -10.75 -0.94
C SER A 7 1.71 -9.26 -1.35
N LEU A 8 1.00 -8.42 -0.60
CA LEU A 8 0.72 -7.02 -0.99
C LEU A 8 1.69 -6.00 -0.39
N ALA A 9 2.40 -6.36 0.68
CA ALA A 9 3.41 -5.49 1.27
C ALA A 9 4.54 -5.21 0.25
N VAL A 10 4.97 -3.95 0.17
CA VAL A 10 6.11 -3.54 -0.65
C VAL A 10 7.38 -4.02 0.05
N SER A 11 8.06 -4.99 -0.52
CA SER A 11 9.30 -5.54 0.04
C SER A 11 10.51 -4.65 -0.30
N ASP A 12 11.64 -4.88 0.36
CA ASP A 12 12.91 -4.22 0.04
C ASP A 12 13.34 -4.44 -1.42
N GLN A 13 13.10 -5.65 -1.96
CA GLN A 13 13.38 -5.96 -3.36
C GLN A 13 12.46 -5.17 -4.31
N ASP A 14 11.19 -5.01 -3.96
CA ASP A 14 10.25 -4.20 -4.74
C ASP A 14 10.69 -2.73 -4.75
N ALA A 15 11.03 -2.16 -3.59
CA ALA A 15 11.52 -0.79 -3.47
C ALA A 15 12.82 -0.57 -4.26
N TYR A 16 13.74 -1.54 -4.20
CA TYR A 16 14.97 -1.52 -4.99
C TYR A 16 14.71 -1.52 -6.50
N LEU A 17 13.83 -2.41 -6.99
CA LEU A 17 13.46 -2.45 -8.40
C LEU A 17 12.70 -1.18 -8.83
N PHE A 18 11.88 -0.61 -7.94
CA PHE A 18 11.17 0.64 -8.18
C PHE A 18 12.15 1.80 -8.37
N ALA A 19 13.13 1.92 -7.48
CA ALA A 19 14.17 2.95 -7.56
C ALA A 19 15.02 2.84 -8.85
N GLN A 20 15.16 1.64 -9.41
CA GLN A 20 15.84 1.43 -10.70
C GLN A 20 14.95 1.63 -11.93
N GLY A 21 13.65 1.92 -11.76
CA GLY A 21 12.69 1.96 -12.86
C GLY A 21 12.44 0.60 -13.53
N LYS A 22 12.71 -0.51 -12.82
CA LYS A 22 12.62 -1.89 -13.33
C LYS A 22 11.48 -2.70 -12.72
N TRP A 23 10.70 -2.11 -11.81
CA TRP A 23 9.55 -2.77 -11.23
C TRP A 23 8.33 -2.67 -12.14
N PHE A 24 8.33 -3.43 -13.24
CA PHE A 24 7.28 -3.38 -14.28
C PHE A 24 5.90 -3.83 -13.79
N GLN A 25 5.86 -4.54 -12.66
CA GLN A 25 4.62 -5.02 -12.04
C GLN A 25 4.28 -4.27 -10.75
N SER A 26 4.81 -3.05 -10.57
CA SER A 26 4.54 -2.20 -9.39
C SER A 26 3.04 -2.00 -9.12
N HIS A 27 2.22 -1.94 -10.18
CA HIS A 27 0.76 -1.84 -10.09
C HIS A 27 0.08 -2.97 -9.32
N LYS A 28 0.75 -4.12 -9.11
CA LYS A 28 0.21 -5.23 -8.30
C LYS A 28 0.27 -4.98 -6.80
N LYS A 29 1.06 -4.00 -6.36
CA LYS A 29 1.26 -3.68 -4.94
C LYS A 29 1.01 -2.21 -4.62
N LEU A 30 1.46 -1.29 -5.48
CA LEU A 30 1.10 0.13 -5.40
C LEU A 30 -0.37 0.32 -5.78
N GLY A 31 -0.99 1.37 -5.25
CA GLY A 31 -2.41 1.66 -5.42
C GLY A 31 -3.26 1.09 -4.28
N ALA A 32 -4.52 0.76 -4.59
CA ALA A 32 -5.49 0.22 -3.66
C ALA A 32 -5.87 -1.21 -4.07
N HIS A 33 -5.69 -2.17 -3.16
CA HIS A 33 -5.96 -3.59 -3.40
C HIS A 33 -6.78 -4.19 -2.27
N PRO A 34 -7.81 -5.03 -2.55
CA PRO A 34 -8.50 -5.78 -1.51
C PRO A 34 -7.52 -6.63 -0.71
N ALA A 35 -7.67 -6.62 0.61
CA ALA A 35 -6.80 -7.35 1.54
C ALA A 35 -7.60 -7.92 2.70
N VAL A 36 -7.06 -8.98 3.31
CA VAL A 36 -7.63 -9.61 4.51
C VAL A 36 -6.51 -9.65 5.55
N GLN A 37 -6.81 -9.18 6.76
CA GLN A 37 -5.92 -9.26 7.91
C GLN A 37 -5.90 -10.68 8.50
N GLU A 38 -4.89 -11.01 9.31
CA GLU A 38 -4.78 -12.34 9.94
C GLU A 38 -5.99 -12.73 10.82
N ASP A 39 -6.63 -11.74 11.43
CA ASP A 39 -7.85 -11.93 12.23
C ASP A 39 -9.11 -12.11 11.38
N GLY A 40 -8.97 -12.12 10.05
CA GLY A 40 -10.04 -12.30 9.08
C GLY A 40 -10.76 -11.02 8.68
N VAL A 41 -10.32 -9.85 9.15
CA VAL A 41 -10.95 -8.57 8.78
C VAL A 41 -10.63 -8.24 7.32
N GLU A 42 -11.67 -8.18 6.49
CA GLU A 42 -11.59 -7.75 5.09
C GLU A 42 -11.51 -6.22 4.98
N GLY A 43 -10.75 -5.73 4.00
CA GLY A 43 -10.60 -4.32 3.74
C GLY A 43 -9.73 -4.05 2.51
N TYR A 44 -9.00 -2.94 2.54
CA TYR A 44 -8.10 -2.53 1.47
C TYR A 44 -6.71 -2.20 2.00
N HIS A 45 -5.68 -2.56 1.22
CA HIS A 45 -4.31 -2.13 1.39
C HIS A 45 -4.01 -0.98 0.42
N PHE A 46 -3.44 0.10 0.94
CA PHE A 46 -3.03 1.27 0.17
C PHE A 46 -1.51 1.42 0.21
N ALA A 47 -0.88 1.59 -0.95
CA ALA A 47 0.55 1.91 -1.04
C ALA A 47 0.80 2.99 -2.09
N VAL A 48 1.54 4.04 -1.71
CA VAL A 48 1.82 5.20 -2.55
C VAL A 48 3.30 5.55 -2.49
N TRP A 49 3.86 5.99 -3.61
CA TRP A 49 5.20 6.57 -3.64
C TRP A 49 5.11 8.08 -3.38
N ALA A 50 5.64 8.53 -2.23
CA ALA A 50 5.57 9.92 -1.79
C ALA A 50 6.89 10.37 -1.12
N PRO A 51 8.03 10.40 -1.84
CA PRO A 51 9.35 10.54 -1.25
C PRO A 51 9.63 11.90 -0.60
N ASN A 52 8.86 12.93 -0.97
CA ASN A 52 9.03 14.30 -0.48
C ASN A 52 7.80 14.79 0.32
N ALA A 53 6.83 13.91 0.61
CA ALA A 53 5.65 14.29 1.36
C ALA A 53 5.97 14.41 2.86
N ALA A 54 5.44 15.45 3.51
CA ALA A 54 5.55 15.61 4.96
C ALA A 54 4.61 14.65 5.71
N SER A 55 3.44 14.37 5.13
CA SER A 55 2.45 13.42 5.63
C SER A 55 1.64 12.84 4.47
N VAL A 56 0.99 11.71 4.73
CA VAL A 56 0.07 11.03 3.80
C VAL A 56 -1.11 10.49 4.61
N SER A 57 -2.33 10.81 4.17
CA SER A 57 -3.59 10.28 4.72
C SER A 57 -4.40 9.58 3.62
N VAL A 58 -5.17 8.55 3.98
CA VAL A 58 -6.17 7.95 3.08
C VAL A 58 -7.52 8.55 3.44
N VAL A 59 -8.10 9.29 2.50
CA VAL A 59 -9.36 10.03 2.67
C VAL A 59 -10.40 9.57 1.67
N GLY A 60 -11.66 9.51 2.09
CA GLY A 60 -12.78 9.12 1.25
C GLY A 60 -14.13 9.24 1.96
N ASP A 61 -15.16 8.71 1.32
CA ASP A 61 -16.51 8.62 1.89
C ASP A 61 -16.53 7.93 3.28
N PHE A 62 -15.70 6.90 3.46
CA PHE A 62 -15.58 6.13 4.70
C PHE A 62 -15.05 6.93 5.92
N ASN A 63 -14.49 8.13 5.71
CA ASN A 63 -14.03 9.01 6.79
C ASN A 63 -14.55 10.45 6.64
N ASN A 64 -15.65 10.65 5.92
CA ASN A 64 -16.23 11.97 5.64
C ASN A 64 -15.25 12.95 4.97
N TRP A 65 -14.25 12.45 4.26
CA TRP A 65 -13.19 13.26 3.64
C TRP A 65 -12.34 14.05 4.66
N ASP A 66 -12.21 13.55 5.89
CA ASP A 66 -11.42 14.15 6.98
C ASP A 66 -9.96 13.64 6.95
N ASP A 67 -8.96 14.54 7.00
CA ASP A 67 -7.54 14.25 6.71
C ASP A 67 -6.56 14.30 7.90
#